data_AF-A0A942IKP1-F1
#
_entry.id   AF-A0A942IKP1-F1
#
_cell.length_a   1.000
_cell.length_b   1.000
_cell.length_c   1.000
_cell.angle_alpha   90.00
_cell.angle_beta   90.00
_cell.angle_gamma   90.00
#
_symmetry.space_group_name_H-M   'P 1'
#
loop_
_entity.id
_entity.type
_entity.pdbx_description
1 polymer ?
#
loop_
_entity_poly.entity_id
_entity_poly.type
_entity_poly.pdbx_seq_one_letter_code
_entity_poly.pdbx_strand_id
1 'polypeptide(L)'
;MTEFAVRYGVNLLLALAALLAGPWLSRWLSRRLDAHMVRLKKAGARVLQEPAPLIVVGELADSAVNFRVRVWTASEDHWPVSFDMRERVKKGFDPVGISIPFPRRDVHRHAAAT
;
A
#
# COMPACT_ATOMS: atom_id res chain seq x y z
N MET A 1 12.51 -36.16 -10.09
CA MET A 1 12.43 -34.89 -10.84
C MET A 1 11.00 -34.35 -11.01
N THR A 2 9.95 -35.16 -10.82
CA THR A 2 8.54 -34.76 -10.99
C THR A 2 7.91 -34.10 -9.76
N GLU A 3 8.34 -34.44 -8.54
CA GLU A 3 7.77 -33.87 -7.29
C GLU A 3 8.02 -32.36 -7.12
N PHE A 4 9.16 -31.84 -7.59
CA PHE A 4 9.50 -30.43 -7.46
C PHE A 4 8.58 -29.54 -8.31
N ALA A 5 8.24 -29.99 -9.52
CA ALA A 5 7.33 -29.29 -10.43
C ALA A 5 5.88 -29.30 -9.92
N VAL A 6 5.44 -30.38 -9.27
CA VAL A 6 4.08 -30.48 -8.70
C VAL A 6 3.94 -29.65 -7.42
N ARG A 7 4.97 -29.62 -6.56
CA ARG A 7 4.93 -28.93 -5.26
C ARG A 7 5.14 -27.42 -5.35
N TYR A 8 5.96 -26.96 -6.30
CA TYR A 8 6.32 -25.54 -6.43
C TYR A 8 5.85 -24.91 -7.75
N GLY A 9 5.32 -25.67 -8.71
CA GLY A 9 4.97 -25.17 -10.05
C GLY A 9 3.98 -24.01 -10.03
N VAL A 10 2.89 -24.12 -9.28
CA VAL A 10 1.89 -23.04 -9.14
C VAL A 10 2.49 -21.83 -8.41
N ASN A 11 3.23 -22.07 -7.32
CA ASN A 11 3.84 -20.98 -6.55
C ASN A 11 4.94 -20.23 -7.33
N LEU A 12 5.70 -20.93 -8.17
CA LEU A 12 6.72 -20.36 -9.04
C LEU A 12 6.08 -19.54 -10.16
N LEU A 13 4.99 -20.04 -10.76
CA LEU A 13 4.21 -19.29 -11.76
C LEU A 13 3.56 -18.04 -11.15
N LEU A 14 3.03 -18.13 -9.93
CA LEU A 14 2.49 -16.98 -9.19
C LEU A 14 3.59 -15.97 -8.84
N ALA A 15 4.77 -16.42 -8.42
CA ALA A 15 5.90 -15.54 -8.12
C ALA A 15 6.43 -14.82 -9.38
N LEU A 16 6.52 -15.53 -10.50
CA LEU A 16 6.90 -14.93 -11.79
C LEU A 16 5.83 -13.97 -12.31
N ALA A 17 4.55 -14.31 -12.16
CA ALA A 17 3.45 -13.40 -12.47
C ALA A 17 3.48 -12.15 -11.58
N ALA A 18 3.80 -12.26 -10.29
CA ALA A 18 3.97 -11.13 -9.40
C ALA A 18 5.21 -10.27 -9.74
N LEU A 19 6.31 -10.88 -10.18
CA LEU A 19 7.51 -10.19 -10.66
C LEU A 19 7.24 -9.41 -11.97
N LEU A 20 6.46 -9.98 -12.89
CA LEU A 20 6.08 -9.34 -14.15
C LEU A 20 4.95 -8.32 -13.97
N ALA A 21 4.04 -8.55 -13.02
CA ALA A 21 2.97 -7.62 -12.66
C ALA A 21 3.45 -6.52 -11.71
N GLY A 22 4.58 -6.67 -11.02
CA GLY A 22 5.13 -5.68 -10.09
C GLY A 22 5.33 -4.30 -10.71
N PRO A 23 5.96 -4.18 -11.89
CA PRO A 23 6.03 -2.92 -12.62
C PRO A 23 4.65 -2.39 -13.05
N TRP A 24 3.69 -3.27 -13.35
CA TRP A 24 2.34 -2.90 -13.76
C TRP A 24 1.50 -2.40 -12.57
N LEU A 25 1.61 -3.05 -11.41
CA LEU A 25 1.00 -2.66 -10.14
C LEU A 25 1.63 -1.40 -9.58
N SER A 26 2.95 -1.26 -9.65
CA SER A 26 3.67 -0.05 -9.28
C SER A 26 3.25 1.13 -10.16
N ARG A 27 3.16 0.93 -11.49
CA ARG A 27 2.68 1.96 -12.41
C ARG A 27 1.19 2.24 -12.24
N TRP A 28 0.36 1.24 -11.95
CA TRP A 28 -1.06 1.39 -11.66
C TRP A 28 -1.27 2.18 -10.36
N LEU A 29 -0.55 1.83 -9.29
CA LEU A 29 -0.59 2.48 -7.99
C LEU A 29 -0.06 3.91 -8.08
N SER A 30 1.08 4.12 -8.74
CA SER A 30 1.63 5.46 -9.03
C SER A 30 0.63 6.31 -9.80
N ARG A 31 0.04 5.81 -10.89
CA ARG A 31 -0.97 6.55 -11.66
C ARG A 31 -2.23 6.87 -10.85
N ARG A 32 -2.64 5.98 -9.94
CA ARG A 32 -3.78 6.22 -9.04
C ARG A 32 -3.46 7.27 -7.97
N LEU A 33 -2.25 7.22 -7.42
CA LEU A 33 -1.74 8.20 -6.47
C LEU A 33 -1.57 9.58 -7.15
N ASP A 34 -1.01 9.64 -8.35
CA ASP A 34 -0.87 10.87 -9.14
C ASP A 34 -2.22 11.51 -9.46
N ALA A 35 -3.23 10.69 -9.81
CA ALA A 35 -4.59 11.17 -10.03
C ALA A 35 -5.22 11.77 -8.76
N HIS A 36 -4.84 11.27 -7.58
CA HIS A 36 -5.22 11.88 -6.30
C HIS A 36 -4.50 13.21 -6.05
N MET A 37 -3.21 13.30 -6.37
CA MET A 37 -2.41 14.53 -6.26
C MET A 37 -2.92 15.64 -7.20
N VAL A 38 -3.35 15.30 -8.41
CA VAL A 38 -3.96 16.25 -9.35
C VAL A 38 -5.32 16.76 -8.85
N ARG A 39 -6.07 15.95 -8.08
CA ARG A 39 -7.33 16.42 -7.44
C ARG A 39 -7.08 17.34 -6.25
N LEU A 40 -5.97 17.18 -5.54
CA LEU A 40 -5.53 18.13 -4.50
C LEU A 40 -5.18 19.51 -5.11
N LYS A 41 -4.65 19.57 -6.34
CA LYS A 41 -4.44 20.84 -7.06
C LYS A 41 -5.74 21.63 -7.29
N LYS A 42 -6.89 20.97 -7.41
CA LYS A 42 -8.18 21.62 -7.71
C LYS A 42 -8.92 22.18 -6.47
N ALA A 43 -8.50 21.82 -5.26
CA ALA A 43 -9.09 22.31 -4.01
C ALA A 43 -8.30 23.47 -3.37
N GLY A 44 -7.31 24.03 -4.08
CA GLY A 44 -6.40 25.05 -3.58
C GLY A 44 -5.04 24.45 -3.27
N ALA A 45 -4.02 24.91 -3.99
CA ALA A 45 -2.68 24.34 -4.08
C ALA A 45 -1.89 24.43 -2.76
N ARG A 46 -2.16 23.54 -1.80
CA ARG A 46 -1.42 23.48 -0.53
C ARG A 46 -0.20 22.57 -0.59
N VAL A 47 -0.18 21.59 -1.51
CA VAL A 47 0.95 20.66 -1.65
C VAL A 47 1.96 21.16 -2.69
N LEU A 48 3.17 21.46 -2.22
CA LEU A 48 4.31 21.85 -3.02
C LEU A 48 4.79 20.67 -3.89
N GLN A 49 5.20 20.99 -5.12
CA GLN A 49 5.75 20.01 -6.06
C GLN A 49 7.26 19.84 -5.89
N GLU A 50 7.91 20.87 -5.36
CA GLU A 50 9.32 20.86 -5.00
C GLU A 50 9.46 21.20 -3.51
N PRO A 51 10.07 20.34 -2.70
CA PRO A 51 10.63 19.03 -3.08
C PRO A 51 9.54 18.02 -3.52
N ALA A 52 9.92 17.03 -4.34
CA ALA A 52 9.00 16.05 -4.88
C ALA A 52 8.34 15.22 -3.76
N PRO A 53 7.01 14.96 -3.86
CA PRO A 53 6.35 13.97 -3.01
C PRO A 53 7.01 12.60 -3.11
N LEU A 54 7.09 11.89 -1.98
CA LEU A 54 7.68 10.56 -1.90
C LEU A 54 6.66 9.57 -1.33
N ILE A 55 6.45 8.46 -2.03
CA ILE A 55 5.62 7.35 -1.57
C ILE A 55 6.43 6.08 -1.70
N VAL A 56 6.75 5.46 -0.56
CA VAL A 56 7.60 4.25 -0.50
C VAL A 56 7.04 3.28 0.54
N VAL A 57 7.35 1.98 0.38
CA VAL A 57 7.19 1.02 1.47
C VAL A 57 8.25 1.35 2.51
N GLY A 58 7.82 1.78 3.69
CA GLY A 58 8.72 2.13 4.78
C GLY A 58 9.14 0.92 5.61
N GLU A 59 8.22 -0.01 5.80
CA GLU A 59 8.39 -1.17 6.68
C GLU A 59 7.39 -2.27 6.35
N LEU A 60 7.79 -3.53 6.56
CA LEU A 60 6.92 -4.69 6.62
C LEU A 60 6.72 -5.06 8.09
N ALA A 61 5.62 -4.62 8.68
CA ALA A 61 5.30 -4.84 10.09
C ALA A 61 4.62 -6.20 10.32
N ASP A 62 4.47 -6.58 11.59
CA ASP A 62 3.96 -7.90 12.01
C ASP A 62 2.62 -8.31 11.39
N SER A 63 1.76 -7.35 11.04
CA SER A 63 0.46 -7.61 10.40
C SER A 63 0.13 -6.60 9.31
N ALA A 64 1.09 -5.82 8.81
CA ALA A 64 0.81 -4.75 7.86
C ALA A 64 2.02 -4.39 6.97
N VAL A 65 1.74 -3.86 5.78
CA VAL A 65 2.75 -3.15 4.97
C VAL A 65 2.58 -1.66 5.25
N ASN A 66 3.59 -1.05 5.89
CA ASN A 66 3.55 0.35 6.27
C ASN A 66 4.13 1.20 5.14
N PHE A 67 3.28 2.00 4.49
CA PHE A 67 3.71 3.00 3.52
C PHE A 67 4.13 4.29 4.20
N ARG A 68 5.26 4.86 3.79
CA ARG A 68 5.66 6.23 4.12
C ARG A 68 5.29 7.15 2.96
N VAL A 69 4.49 8.15 3.28
CA VAL A 69 4.08 9.21 2.35
C VAL A 69 4.64 10.52 2.87
N ARG A 70 5.48 11.19 2.08
CA ARG A 70 5.98 12.55 2.36
C ARG A 70 5.47 13.50 1.29
N VAL A 71 4.80 14.54 1.75
CA VAL A 71 4.35 15.67 0.94
C VAL A 71 4.80 16.95 1.61
N TRP A 72 5.05 17.98 0.82
CA TRP A 72 5.50 19.29 1.30
C TRP A 72 4.37 20.29 1.18
N THR A 73 4.19 21.15 2.17
CA THR A 73 3.12 22.15 2.24
C THR A 73 3.61 23.37 3.01
N ALA A 74 2.95 24.51 2.85
CA ALA A 74 3.17 25.65 3.74
C ALA A 74 2.89 25.24 5.20
N SER A 75 3.61 25.82 6.16
CA SER A 75 3.51 25.47 7.58
C SER A 75 2.08 25.68 8.13
N GLU A 76 1.39 26.72 7.67
CA GLU A 76 -0.01 27.01 8.01
C GLU A 76 -1.00 25.93 7.56
N ASP A 77 -0.64 25.19 6.51
CA ASP A 77 -1.48 24.18 5.88
C ASP A 77 -1.17 22.75 6.34
N HIS A 78 -0.18 22.56 7.22
CA HIS A 78 0.28 21.25 7.65
C HIS A 78 -0.87 20.37 8.16
N TRP A 79 -1.64 20.87 9.13
CA TRP A 79 -2.72 20.10 9.75
C TRP A 79 -3.89 19.84 8.80
N PRO A 80 -4.45 20.85 8.10
CA PRO A 80 -5.48 20.63 7.09
C PRO A 80 -5.11 19.58 6.05
N VAL A 81 -3.90 19.66 5.48
CA VAL A 81 -3.41 18.70 4.47
C VAL A 81 -3.26 17.30 5.07
N SER A 82 -2.73 17.21 6.29
CA SER A 82 -2.52 15.92 6.97
C SER A 82 -3.83 15.19 7.27
N PHE A 83 -4.88 15.91 7.70
CA PHE A 83 -6.19 15.31 7.97
C PHE A 83 -6.92 14.90 6.70
N ASP A 84 -6.97 15.80 5.71
CA ASP A 84 -7.60 15.56 4.42
C ASP A 84 -6.96 14.36 3.69
N MET A 85 -5.63 14.24 3.74
CA MET A 85 -4.93 13.11 3.14
C MET A 85 -5.35 11.78 3.76
N ARG A 86 -5.42 11.68 5.09
CA ARG A 86 -5.83 10.43 5.78
C ARG A 86 -7.26 10.04 5.44
N GLU A 87 -8.17 11.01 5.44
CA GLU A 87 -9.59 10.79 5.12
C GLU A 87 -9.75 10.30 3.67
N ARG A 88 -9.06 10.92 2.72
CA ARG A 88 -9.09 10.53 1.31
C ARG A 88 -8.50 9.16 1.08
N VAL A 89 -7.39 8.83 1.74
CA VAL A 89 -6.78 7.50 1.65
C VAL A 89 -7.80 6.45 2.10
N LYS A 90 -8.45 6.64 3.26
CA LYS A 90 -9.48 5.71 3.75
C LYS A 90 -10.65 5.59 2.78
N LYS A 91 -11.24 6.72 2.38
CA LYS A 91 -12.38 6.76 1.43
C LYS A 91 -12.03 6.16 0.06
N GLY A 92 -10.78 6.26 -0.38
CA GLY A 92 -10.31 5.68 -1.63
C GLY A 92 -10.04 4.18 -1.55
N PHE A 93 -9.63 3.67 -0.39
CA PHE A 93 -9.31 2.26 -0.16
C PHE A 93 -10.55 1.38 0.04
N ASP A 94 -11.58 1.92 0.69
CA ASP A 94 -12.84 1.21 0.96
C ASP A 94 -13.51 0.60 -0.29
N PRO A 95 -13.73 1.33 -1.40
CA PRO A 95 -14.40 0.79 -2.57
C PRO A 95 -13.57 -0.23 -3.36
N VAL A 96 -12.25 -0.28 -3.16
CA VAL A 96 -11.36 -1.25 -3.83
C VAL A 96 -11.00 -2.44 -2.94
N GLY A 97 -11.65 -2.57 -1.77
CA GLY A 97 -11.46 -3.70 -0.85
C GLY A 97 -10.14 -3.69 -0.09
N ILE A 98 -9.44 -2.55 -0.03
CA ILE A 98 -8.22 -2.42 0.77
C ILE A 98 -8.64 -2.08 2.21
N SER A 99 -8.59 -3.08 3.10
CA SER A 99 -8.86 -2.90 4.53
C SER A 99 -7.57 -2.65 5.32
N ILE A 100 -7.65 -1.82 6.36
CA ILE A 100 -6.55 -1.70 7.34
C ILE A 100 -6.54 -2.98 8.19
N PRO A 101 -5.43 -3.73 8.20
CA PRO A 101 -5.38 -5.01 8.90
C PRO A 101 -5.40 -4.82 10.42
N PHE A 102 -6.12 -5.69 11.11
CA PHE A 102 -6.00 -5.84 12.56
C PHE A 102 -4.76 -6.66 12.92
N PRO A 103 -4.22 -6.51 14.14
CA PRO A 103 -3.17 -7.41 14.64
C PRO A 103 -3.63 -8.87 14.53
N ARG A 104 -2.89 -9.68 13.77
CA ARG A 104 -3.21 -11.10 13.60
C ARG A 104 -2.41 -11.93 14.60
N ARG A 105 -3.07 -12.89 15.23
CA ARG A 105 -2.43 -13.90 16.08
C ARG A 105 -2.86 -15.29 15.62
N ASP A 106 -1.90 -16.11 15.22
CA ASP A 106 -2.16 -17.51 14.91
C ASP A 106 -2.10 -18.36 16.19
N VAL A 107 -3.09 -19.23 16.34
CA VAL A 107 -3.21 -20.13 17.50
C VAL A 107 -3.19 -21.57 17.01
N HIS A 108 -2.11 -22.28 17.32
CA HIS A 108 -1.99 -23.71 17.07
C HIS A 108 -2.47 -24.48 18.30
N ARG A 109 -3.53 -25.27 18.15
CA ARG A 109 -4.00 -26.18 19.20
C ARG A 109 -3.40 -27.56 18.97
N HIS A 110 -2.65 -28.06 19.93
CA HIS A 110 -2.21 -29.45 19.97
C HIS A 110 -3.21 -30.25 20.81
N ALA A 111 -3.70 -31.36 20.27
CA ALA A 111 -4.47 -32.32 21.07
C ALA A 111 -3.53 -33.00 22.07
N ALA A 112 -3.93 -33.10 23.33
CA ALA A 112 -3.19 -33.88 24.30
C ALA A 112 -3.23 -35.36 23.86
N ALA A 113 -2.05 -35.99 23.76
CA ALA A 113 -1.98 -37.43 23.59
C ALA A 113 -2.64 -38.07 24.82
N THR A 114 -3.70 -38.84 24.59
CA THR A 114 -4.41 -39.60 25.62
C THR A 114 -3.66 -40.89 25.92
#